data_AF-A0A7W1XGA5-F1
#
_entry.id   AF-A0A7W1XGA5-F1
#
_cell.length_a   1.000
_cell.length_b   1.000
_cell.length_c   1.000
_cell.angle_alpha   90.00
_cell.angle_beta   90.00
_cell.angle_gamma   90.00
#
_symmetry.space_group_name_H-M   'P 1'
#
loop_
_entity.id
_entity.type
_entity.pdbx_description
1 polymer ?
#
loop_
_entity_poly.entity_id
_entity_poly.type
_entity_poly.pdbx_seq_one_letter_code
_entity_poly.pdbx_strand_id
1 'polypeptide(L)'
;MVTKKTYTAEITCDVCKKKKIIHEGESKNFLTVSCAVREIGHRDEYGNFHEEDKQTLLVKDLDLCPECRERAYTKIIAETSQAYCLDYHYSFFK
;
A
#
# COMPACT_ATOMS: atom_id res chain seq x y z
N MET A 1 -7.39 -39.06 -11.06
CA MET A 1 -6.53 -38.34 -10.11
C MET A 1 -6.64 -36.85 -10.42
N VAL A 2 -7.30 -36.06 -9.57
CA VAL A 2 -7.43 -34.61 -9.75
C VAL A 2 -6.09 -33.99 -9.43
N THR A 3 -5.46 -33.36 -10.42
CA THR A 3 -4.30 -32.50 -10.22
C THR A 3 -4.71 -31.38 -9.26
N LYS A 4 -4.23 -31.43 -8.02
CA LYS A 4 -4.36 -30.32 -7.07
C LYS A 4 -3.69 -29.12 -7.74
N LYS A 5 -4.50 -28.17 -8.21
CA LYS A 5 -4.00 -26.89 -8.73
C LYS A 5 -3.40 -26.16 -7.54
N THR A 6 -2.08 -26.12 -7.45
CA THR A 6 -1.37 -25.26 -6.52
C THR A 6 -1.61 -23.81 -6.96
N TYR A 7 -2.60 -23.15 -6.36
CA TYR A 7 -2.82 -21.73 -6.57
C TYR A 7 -1.77 -20.96 -5.78
N THR A 8 -0.95 -20.21 -6.51
CA THR A 8 0.07 -19.34 -5.94
C THR A 8 -0.41 -17.90 -6.11
N ALA A 9 -0.73 -17.21 -5.02
CA ALA A 9 -1.11 -15.80 -5.07
C ALA A 9 0.09 -14.93 -4.68
N GLU A 10 0.47 -13.99 -5.55
CA GLU A 10 1.42 -12.93 -5.19
C GLU A 10 0.63 -11.80 -4.52
N ILE A 11 1.01 -11.45 -3.29
CA ILE A 11 0.53 -10.25 -2.60
C ILE A 11 1.71 -9.29 -2.41
N THR A 12 1.44 -7.99 -2.52
CA THR A 12 2.45 -6.94 -2.38
C THR A 12 2.00 -5.95 -1.32
N CYS A 13 2.94 -5.47 -0.49
CA CYS A 13 2.65 -4.45 0.51
C CYS A 13 2.47 -3.10 -0.20
N ASP A 14 1.38 -2.38 0.05
CA ASP A 14 1.16 -1.09 -0.60
C ASP A 14 2.22 -0.05 -0.24
N VAL A 15 2.74 -0.10 0.99
CA VAL A 15 3.70 0.87 1.54
C VAL A 15 5.15 0.50 1.20
N CYS A 16 5.63 -0.67 1.62
CA CYS A 16 7.04 -1.04 1.44
C CYS A 16 7.33 -1.83 0.15
N LYS A 17 6.29 -2.11 -0.66
CA LYS A 17 6.37 -2.91 -1.90
C LYS A 17 6.97 -4.32 -1.71
N LYS A 18 7.06 -4.81 -0.47
CA LYS A 18 7.50 -6.17 -0.15
C LYS A 18 6.49 -7.16 -0.73
N LYS A 19 6.98 -8.02 -1.61
CA LYS A 19 6.19 -9.09 -2.22
C LYS A 19 6.24 -10.33 -1.34
N LYS A 20 5.13 -11.05 -1.26
CA LYS A 20 5.09 -12.38 -0.68
C LYS A 20 4.26 -13.29 -1.56
N ILE A 21 4.84 -14.45 -1.85
CA ILE A 21 4.18 -15.54 -2.54
C ILE A 21 3.46 -16.36 -1.45
N ILE A 22 2.14 -16.48 -1.56
CA ILE A 22 1.33 -17.25 -0.61
C ILE A 22 0.91 -18.55 -1.30
N HIS A 23 1.23 -19.67 -0.66
CA HIS A 23 0.79 -20.99 -1.09
C HIS A 23 -0.54 -21.39 -0.42
N GLU A 24 -1.30 -22.26 -1.08
CA GLU A 24 -2.55 -22.79 -0.53
C GLU A 24 -2.33 -23.44 0.85
N GLY A 25 -3.08 -22.97 1.86
CA GLY A 25 -2.98 -23.44 3.25
C GLY A 25 -2.05 -22.61 4.15
N GLU A 26 -1.29 -21.66 3.60
CA GLU A 26 -0.55 -20.70 4.42
C GLU A 26 -1.45 -19.57 4.92
N SER A 27 -1.24 -19.17 6.18
CA SER A 27 -1.91 -17.99 6.73
C SER A 27 -1.50 -16.75 5.94
N LYS A 28 -2.50 -15.98 5.48
CA LYS A 28 -2.26 -14.65 4.90
C LYS A 28 -1.66 -13.75 5.97
N ASN A 29 -0.33 -13.60 5.96
CA ASN A 29 0.36 -12.65 6.84
C ASN A 29 0.13 -11.19 6.40
N PHE A 30 -0.38 -11.00 5.18
CA PHE A 30 -0.81 -9.71 4.67
C PHE A 30 -2.29 -9.57 4.91
N LEU A 31 -2.68 -8.44 5.48
CA LEU A 31 -4.07 -8.13 5.78
C LEU A 31 -4.38 -6.73 5.25
N THR A 32 -5.58 -6.61 4.71
CA THR A 32 -6.17 -5.33 4.34
C THR A 32 -6.55 -4.60 5.63
N VAL A 33 -6.04 -3.38 5.80
CA VAL A 33 -6.25 -2.56 7.00
C VAL A 33 -6.68 -1.17 6.57
N SER A 34 -7.76 -0.68 7.18
CA SER A 34 -8.21 0.69 6.99
C SER A 34 -7.24 1.66 7.67
N CYS A 35 -6.52 2.43 6.88
CA CYS A 35 -5.46 3.32 7.32
C CYS A 35 -5.84 4.79 7.13
N ALA A 36 -5.38 5.65 8.03
CA ALA A 36 -5.44 7.09 7.83
C ALA A 36 -4.33 7.50 6.84
N VAL A 37 -4.73 8.06 5.71
CA VAL A 37 -3.88 8.48 4.60
C VAL A 37 -3.99 9.99 4.41
N ARG A 38 -2.86 10.66 4.21
CA ARG A 38 -2.78 12.08 3.86
C ARG A 38 -2.12 12.20 2.50
N GLU A 39 -2.78 12.82 1.53
CA GLU A 39 -2.14 13.21 0.28
C GLU A 39 -1.17 14.36 0.56
N ILE A 40 0.12 14.16 0.25
CA ILE A 40 1.18 15.15 0.50
C ILE A 40 1.59 15.89 -0.78
N GLY A 41 1.06 15.47 -1.92
CA GLY A 41 1.44 16.03 -3.21
C GLY A 41 1.33 15.01 -4.34
N HIS A 42 1.74 15.44 -5.52
CA HIS A 42 1.69 14.63 -6.72
C HIS A 42 2.95 14.81 -7.57
N ARG A 43 3.27 13.84 -8.41
CA ARG A 43 4.29 13.99 -9.45
C ARG A 43 3.65 14.45 -10.75
N ASP A 44 4.23 15.46 -11.41
CA ASP A 44 3.80 15.89 -12.74
C ASP A 44 4.26 14.91 -13.85
N GLU A 45 3.88 15.21 -15.09
CA GLU A 45 4.24 14.42 -16.29
C GLU A 45 5.75 14.35 -16.58
N TYR A 46 6.54 15.26 -15.99
CA TYR A 46 8.00 15.27 -16.08
C TYR A 46 8.66 14.59 -14.88
N GLY A 47 7.86 14.06 -13.94
CA GLY A 47 8.31 13.39 -12.73
C GLY A 47 8.70 14.33 -11.58
N ASN A 48 8.48 15.64 -11.71
CA ASN A 48 8.74 16.57 -10.62
C ASN A 48 7.66 16.45 -9.55
N PHE A 49 8.07 16.42 -8.28
CA PHE A 49 7.15 16.38 -7.16
C PHE A 49 6.66 17.78 -6.81
N HIS A 50 5.35 17.94 -6.77
CA HIS A 50 4.65 19.14 -6.31
C HIS A 50 4.01 18.83 -4.97
N GLU A 51 4.47 19.51 -3.92
CA GLU A 51 3.90 19.38 -2.59
C GLU A 51 2.50 20.00 -2.55
N GLU A 52 1.55 19.29 -1.97
CA GLU A 52 0.23 19.82 -1.65
C GLU A 52 0.03 19.73 -0.14
N ASP A 53 -0.08 20.88 0.54
CA ASP A 53 -0.47 20.90 1.95
C ASP A 53 -1.99 20.73 2.09
N LYS A 54 -2.50 19.58 1.62
CA LYS A 54 -3.87 19.17 1.90
C LYS A 54 -3.92 18.72 3.36
N GLN A 55 -4.77 19.36 4.16
CA GLN A 55 -5.00 18.97 5.55
C GLN A 55 -6.03 17.83 5.67
N THR A 56 -6.64 17.43 4.56
CA THR A 56 -7.66 16.38 4.53
C THR A 56 -7.03 15.01 4.73
N LEU A 57 -7.46 14.32 5.79
CA LEU A 57 -7.18 12.91 6.01
C LEU A 57 -8.25 12.06 5.31
N LEU A 58 -7.81 11.07 4.56
CA LEU A 58 -8.64 10.06 3.92
C LEU A 58 -8.47 8.74 4.65
N VAL A 59 -9.52 7.92 4.67
CA VAL A 59 -9.42 6.53 5.11
C VAL A 59 -9.35 5.67 3.86
N LYS A 60 -8.28 4.88 3.72
CA LYS A 60 -8.10 3.92 2.62
C LYS A 60 -7.75 2.55 3.15
N ASP A 61 -8.29 1.53 2.52
CA ASP A 61 -7.94 0.14 2.78
C ASP A 61 -6.66 -0.21 2.02
N LEU A 62 -5.61 -0.59 2.76
CA LEU A 62 -4.29 -0.93 2.22
C LEU A 62 -3.90 -2.35 2.62
N ASP A 63 -3.31 -3.09 1.69
CA ASP A 63 -2.72 -4.40 1.94
C ASP A 63 -1.33 -4.23 2.54
N LEU A 64 -1.23 -4.45 3.86
CA LEU A 64 0.00 -4.21 4.60
C LEU A 64 0.63 -5.53 5.07
N CYS A 65 1.96 -5.59 4.98
CA CYS A 65 2.72 -6.61 5.68
C CYS A 65 2.65 -6.38 7.21
N PRO A 66 2.93 -7.39 8.06
CA PRO A 66 2.81 -7.26 9.51
C PRO A 66 3.55 -6.05 10.08
N GLU A 67 4.77 -5.80 9.60
CA GLU A 67 5.63 -4.69 10.01
C GLU A 67 5.03 -3.33 9.68
N CYS A 68 4.44 -3.18 8.47
CA CYS A 68 3.79 -1.93 8.08
C CYS A 68 2.44 -1.75 8.79
N ARG A 69 1.71 -2.84 9.01
CA ARG A 69 0.44 -2.80 9.74
C ARG A 69 0.62 -2.27 11.16
N GLU A 70 1.62 -2.77 11.90
CA GLU A 70 1.90 -2.28 13.26
C GLU A 70 2.20 -0.77 13.28
N ARG A 71 2.91 -0.28 12.25
CA ARG A 71 3.20 1.15 12.09
C ARG A 71 1.97 1.96 11.68
N ALA A 72 1.11 1.42 10.83
CA ALA A 72 -0.09 2.10 10.34
C ALA A 72 -1.14 2.37 11.44
N TYR A 73 -1.17 1.57 12.51
CA TYR A 73 -2.03 1.87 13.66
C TYR A 73 -1.60 3.10 14.46
N THR A 74 -0.35 3.53 14.33
CA THR A 74 0.22 4.63 15.14
C THR A 74 0.65 5.83 14.30
N LYS A 75 0.69 5.69 12.97
CA LYS A 75 1.17 6.72 12.05
C LYS A 75 0.23 6.91 10.87
N ILE A 76 0.13 8.17 10.45
CA ILE A 76 -0.52 8.54 9.18
C ILE A 76 0.39 8.11 8.02
N ILE A 77 -0.22 7.55 6.99
CA ILE A 77 0.45 7.18 5.75
C ILE A 77 0.39 8.38 4.79
N ALA A 78 1.52 8.79 4.26
CA ALA A 78 1.61 9.75 3.19
C ALA A 78 1.29 9.08 1.85
N GLU A 79 0.44 9.71 1.06
CA GLU A 79 0.14 9.34 -0.32
C GLU A 79 0.72 10.39 -1.27
N THR A 80 1.42 9.93 -2.29
CA THR A 80 1.80 10.73 -3.45
C THR A 80 1.12 10.14 -4.68
N SER A 81 0.32 10.95 -5.36
CA SER A 81 -0.28 10.58 -6.63
C SER A 81 0.67 10.89 -7.80
N GLN A 82 0.44 10.28 -8.96
CA GLN A 82 1.18 10.58 -10.18
C GLN A 82 0.21 11.08 -11.25
N ALA A 83 0.56 12.19 -11.92
CA ALA A 83 -0.24 12.74 -12.99
C ALA A 83 -0.45 11.69 -14.09
N TYR A 84 -1.69 11.59 -14.56
CA TYR A 84 -2.13 10.68 -15.63
C TYR A 84 -1.97 9.18 -15.33
N CYS A 85 -1.72 8.80 -14.08
CA CYS A 85 -1.67 7.41 -13.61
C CYS A 85 -2.53 7.24 -12.35
N LEU A 86 -3.24 6.12 -12.23
CA LEU A 86 -3.92 5.74 -10.98
C LEU A 86 -2.96 5.10 -9.96
N ASP A 87 -1.65 5.22 -10.20
CA ASP A 87 -0.62 4.73 -9.31
C ASP A 87 -0.46 5.69 -8.12
N TYR A 88 -0.76 5.14 -6.94
CA TYR A 88 -0.53 5.81 -5.66
C TYR A 88 0.73 5.26 -5.02
N HIS A 89 1.59 6.17 -4.57
CA HIS A 89 2.75 5.82 -3.77
C HIS A 89 2.47 6.10 -2.30
N TYR A 90 2.45 5.03 -1.50
CA TYR A 90 2.23 5.11 -0.06
C TYR A 90 3.56 5.03 0.69
N SER A 91 3.76 5.90 1.68
CA SER A 91 4.93 5.89 2.55
C SER A 91 4.54 6.30 3.97
N PHE A 92 5.32 5.92 4.98
CA PHE A 92 5.08 6.45 6.34
C PHE A 92 5.61 7.88 6.43
N PHE A 93 4.81 8.78 6.98
CA PHE A 93 5.29 10.10 7.39
C PHE A 93 6.50 9.92 8.32
N LYS A 94 7.60 10.60 7.98
CA LYS A 94 8.84 10.49 8.74
C LYS A 94 8.73 11.20 10.07
#